data_AF-A0A7X8C5G1-F1
#
_entry.id   AF-A0A7X8C5G1-F1
#
_cell.length_a   1.000
_cell.length_b   1.000
_cell.length_c   1.000
_cell.angle_alpha   90.00
_cell.angle_beta   90.00
_cell.angle_gamma   90.00
#
_symmetry.space_group_name_H-M   'P 1'
#
loop_
_entity.id
_entity.type
_entity.pdbx_description
1 polymer ?
#
loop_
_entity_poly.entity_id
_entity_poly.type
_entity_poly.pdbx_seq_one_letter_code
_entity_poly.pdbx_strand_id
1 'polypeptide(L)'
;MELILQRNLPHQQKAVDAVSAVFNGVQIEPPKQYFENPSIDLTDEIIKHNITNIQSELPAEYRGFTSPINHLSLDIKMETGTGKTYVHTQMMYELHKKYGINKFIIAVPSLAIKAGTAHFLQDEYVKRHFSDVCGYGTEIEVGVLESPKSRKNGRTYFPSVVSDFVRGSSQNTKKIHVLLVNMQLLAVRKNGLLSRDDYDYGAEGFYRPF
;
A
#
# COMPACT_ATOMS: atom_id res chain seq x y z
N MET A 1 7.56 -27.08 1.02
CA MET A 1 6.10 -26.98 0.83
C MET A 1 5.87 -25.94 -0.24
N GLU A 2 5.21 -26.33 -1.33
CA GLU A 2 4.85 -25.41 -2.41
C GLU A 2 3.68 -24.54 -1.93
N LEU A 3 3.78 -23.21 -2.12
CA LEU A 3 2.72 -22.28 -1.75
C LEU A 3 1.53 -22.48 -2.70
N ILE A 4 0.37 -22.90 -2.22
CA ILE A 4 -0.84 -23.04 -3.04
C ILE A 4 -1.74 -21.83 -2.81
N LEU A 5 -1.92 -21.01 -3.84
CA LEU A 5 -2.80 -19.84 -3.79
C LEU A 5 -4.20 -20.21 -4.28
N GLN A 6 -5.17 -20.24 -3.38
CA GLN A 6 -6.57 -20.50 -3.71
C GLN A 6 -7.27 -19.20 -4.12
N ARG A 7 -8.03 -19.27 -5.22
CA ARG A 7 -8.82 -18.15 -5.73
C ARG A 7 -10.23 -18.17 -5.17
N ASN A 8 -10.86 -17.00 -5.21
CA ASN A 8 -12.30 -16.84 -5.01
C ASN A 8 -12.81 -17.39 -3.67
N LEU A 9 -11.95 -17.42 -2.66
CA LEU A 9 -12.40 -17.72 -1.30
C LEU A 9 -13.35 -16.58 -0.87
N PRO A 10 -14.63 -16.87 -0.56
CA PRO A 10 -15.64 -15.82 -0.37
C PRO A 10 -15.26 -14.80 0.70
N HIS A 11 -14.64 -15.26 1.80
CA HIS A 11 -14.20 -14.37 2.89
C HIS A 11 -13.03 -13.45 2.50
N GLN A 12 -12.20 -13.86 1.54
CA GLN A 12 -11.11 -13.03 1.01
C GLN A 12 -11.67 -12.01 0.03
N GLN A 13 -12.50 -12.47 -0.91
CA GLN A 13 -13.08 -11.62 -1.94
C GLN A 13 -14.00 -10.55 -1.33
N LYS A 14 -14.80 -10.91 -0.31
CA LYS A 14 -15.65 -9.95 0.42
C LYS A 14 -14.85 -8.76 0.98
N ALA A 15 -13.64 -9.01 1.51
CA ALA A 15 -12.80 -7.94 2.05
C ALA A 15 -12.23 -7.04 0.94
N VAL A 16 -11.80 -7.61 -0.18
CA VAL A 16 -11.31 -6.85 -1.35
C VAL A 16 -12.44 -6.00 -1.95
N ASP A 17 -13.61 -6.60 -2.15
CA ASP A 17 -14.78 -5.93 -2.72
C ASP A 17 -15.27 -4.80 -1.82
N ALA A 18 -15.32 -5.02 -0.49
CA ALA A 18 -15.72 -3.99 0.46
C ALA A 18 -14.80 -2.75 0.38
N VAL A 19 -13.48 -2.95 0.34
CA VAL A 19 -12.54 -1.83 0.25
C VAL A 19 -12.62 -1.13 -1.11
N SER A 20 -12.73 -1.88 -2.21
CA SER A 20 -12.95 -1.29 -3.53
C SER A 20 -14.24 -0.47 -3.56
N ALA A 21 -15.33 -1.01 -3.00
CA ALA A 21 -16.65 -0.39 -3.07
C ALA A 21 -16.73 0.98 -2.38
N VAL A 22 -15.83 1.29 -1.44
CA VAL A 22 -15.72 2.62 -0.82
C VAL A 22 -15.54 3.72 -1.88
N PHE A 23 -14.80 3.45 -2.95
CA PHE A 23 -14.46 4.42 -3.98
C PHE A 23 -15.37 4.36 -5.22
N ASN A 24 -16.43 3.55 -5.20
CA ASN A 24 -17.35 3.45 -6.33
C ASN A 24 -18.11 4.77 -6.55
N GLY A 25 -18.03 5.32 -7.76
CA GLY A 25 -18.69 6.57 -8.13
C GLY A 25 -18.01 7.84 -7.63
N VAL A 26 -16.94 7.72 -6.84
CA VAL A 26 -16.13 8.85 -6.37
C VAL A 26 -15.33 9.41 -7.56
N GLN A 27 -15.27 10.73 -7.67
CA GLN A 27 -14.42 11.37 -8.68
C GLN A 27 -12.95 11.25 -8.26
N ILE A 28 -12.13 10.72 -9.18
CA ILE A 28 -10.69 10.53 -8.97
C ILE A 28 -9.95 11.31 -10.04
N GLU A 29 -9.21 12.32 -9.61
CA GLU A 29 -8.42 13.16 -10.51
C GLU A 29 -7.13 12.45 -10.92
N PRO A 30 -6.73 12.50 -12.20
CA PRO A 30 -5.49 11.90 -12.65
C PRO A 30 -4.27 12.57 -11.97
N PRO A 31 -3.15 11.85 -11.82
CA PRO A 31 -1.95 12.39 -11.20
C PRO A 31 -1.42 13.60 -11.98
N LYS A 32 -1.05 14.67 -11.27
CA LYS A 32 -0.48 15.89 -11.88
C LYS A 32 0.98 15.66 -12.29
N GLN A 33 1.70 14.87 -11.49
CA GLN A 33 3.07 14.47 -11.75
C GLN A 33 3.16 12.95 -11.95
N TYR A 34 4.11 12.50 -12.77
CA TYR A 34 4.26 11.07 -13.07
C TYR A 34 4.62 10.23 -11.84
N PHE A 35 5.08 10.83 -10.74
CA PHE A 35 5.47 10.11 -9.53
C PHE A 35 4.41 10.15 -8.41
N GLU A 36 3.22 10.70 -8.68
CA GLU A 36 2.11 10.79 -7.73
C GLU A 36 1.02 9.75 -8.02
N ASN A 37 0.24 9.42 -7.00
CA ASN A 37 -1.04 8.72 -7.19
C ASN A 37 -2.11 9.69 -7.72
N PRO A 38 -3.21 9.15 -8.29
CA PRO A 38 -4.43 9.92 -8.49
C PRO A 38 -4.92 10.58 -7.19
N SER A 39 -5.56 11.74 -7.30
CA SER A 39 -6.09 12.47 -6.15
C SER A 39 -7.55 12.13 -5.91
N ILE A 40 -7.93 11.94 -4.65
CA ILE A 40 -9.29 11.60 -4.21
C ILE A 40 -9.73 12.65 -3.20
N ASP A 41 -10.88 13.29 -3.45
CA ASP A 41 -11.51 14.15 -2.44
C ASP A 41 -12.13 13.28 -1.34
N LEU A 42 -11.48 13.24 -0.18
CA LEU A 42 -11.94 12.45 0.95
C LEU A 42 -13.23 13.00 1.56
N THR A 43 -13.60 14.24 1.26
CA THR A 43 -14.84 14.89 1.74
C THR A 43 -16.05 14.62 0.85
N ASP A 44 -15.87 13.90 -0.26
CA ASP A 44 -16.96 13.48 -1.13
C ASP A 44 -17.98 12.63 -0.35
N GLU A 45 -19.23 13.10 -0.28
CA GLU A 45 -20.33 12.44 0.43
C GLU A 45 -20.61 11.03 -0.12
N ILE A 46 -20.19 10.73 -1.36
CA ILE A 46 -20.26 9.37 -1.94
C ILE A 46 -19.43 8.39 -1.11
N ILE A 47 -18.26 8.78 -0.60
CA ILE A 47 -17.41 7.91 0.24
C ILE A 47 -18.17 7.51 1.52
N LYS A 48 -18.75 8.51 2.20
CA LYS A 48 -19.54 8.30 3.42
C LYS A 48 -20.77 7.43 3.15
N HIS A 49 -21.47 7.68 2.04
CA HIS A 49 -22.61 6.89 1.61
C HIS A 49 -22.20 5.42 1.37
N ASN A 50 -21.12 5.20 0.63
CA ASN A 50 -20.61 3.86 0.34
C ASN A 50 -20.22 3.10 1.62
N ILE A 51 -19.47 3.73 2.52
CA ILE A 51 -19.08 3.11 3.80
C ILE A 51 -20.31 2.76 4.63
N THR A 52 -21.29 3.66 4.72
CA THR A 52 -22.54 3.42 5.46
C THR A 52 -23.30 2.21 4.89
N ASN A 53 -23.38 2.10 3.56
CA ASN A 53 -24.03 0.98 2.89
C ASN A 53 -23.28 -0.34 3.14
N ILE A 54 -21.95 -0.35 3.01
CA ILE A 54 -21.11 -1.54 3.27
C ILE A 54 -21.29 -2.01 4.73
N GLN A 55 -21.36 -1.09 5.67
CA GLN A 55 -21.52 -1.38 7.10
C GLN A 55 -22.94 -1.83 7.48
N SER A 56 -23.94 -1.64 6.61
CA SER A 56 -25.34 -2.00 6.90
C SER A 56 -25.54 -3.50 7.14
N GLU A 57 -24.68 -4.36 6.58
CA GLU A 57 -24.67 -5.80 6.77
C GLU A 57 -23.86 -6.26 8.00
N LEU A 58 -23.12 -5.35 8.65
CA LEU A 58 -22.28 -5.68 9.81
C LEU A 58 -23.06 -5.53 11.12
N PRO A 59 -22.70 -6.27 12.18
CA PRO A 59 -23.17 -5.98 13.53
C PRO A 59 -22.92 -4.52 13.93
N ALA A 60 -23.82 -3.94 14.74
CA ALA A 60 -23.82 -2.51 15.06
C ALA A 60 -22.51 -2.05 15.73
N GLU A 61 -21.88 -2.91 16.54
CA GLU A 61 -20.61 -2.66 17.22
C GLU A 61 -19.40 -2.54 16.28
N TYR A 62 -19.53 -2.97 15.03
CA TYR A 62 -18.50 -2.84 13.99
C TYR A 62 -18.78 -1.72 12.99
N ARG A 63 -19.89 -0.97 13.18
CA ARG A 63 -20.22 0.17 12.34
C ARG A 63 -19.59 1.43 12.92
N GLY A 64 -19.13 2.31 12.05
CA GLY A 64 -18.49 3.54 12.46
C GLY A 64 -17.95 4.30 11.27
N PHE A 65 -18.13 5.61 11.29
CA PHE A 65 -17.54 6.51 10.32
C PHE A 65 -17.03 7.75 11.04
N THR A 66 -15.74 8.02 10.88
CA THR A 66 -15.11 9.26 11.32
C THR A 66 -14.90 10.10 10.08
N SER A 67 -15.49 11.30 10.03
CA SER A 67 -15.27 12.21 8.91
C SER A 67 -13.76 12.43 8.70
N PRO A 68 -13.25 12.20 7.49
CA PRO A 68 -11.82 12.32 7.22
C PRO A 68 -11.42 13.79 7.32
N ILE A 69 -10.52 14.11 8.26
CA ILE A 69 -9.92 15.45 8.36
C ILE A 69 -8.72 15.52 7.42
N ASN A 70 -7.77 14.59 7.59
CA ASN A 70 -6.53 14.51 6.80
C ASN A 70 -6.32 13.15 6.13
N HIS A 71 -7.09 12.13 6.52
CA HIS A 71 -6.95 10.77 6.02
C HIS A 71 -8.29 10.02 6.17
N LEU A 72 -8.49 9.04 5.30
CA LEU A 72 -9.58 8.08 5.40
C LEU A 72 -9.05 6.79 6.01
N SER A 73 -9.60 6.40 7.16
CA SER A 73 -9.27 5.15 7.83
C SER A 73 -10.33 4.09 7.53
N LEU A 74 -9.88 2.93 7.02
CA LEU A 74 -10.74 1.77 6.75
C LEU A 74 -10.20 0.58 7.55
N ASP A 75 -11.02 0.08 8.47
CA ASP A 75 -10.66 -1.06 9.32
C ASP A 75 -11.22 -2.36 8.77
N ILE A 76 -10.33 -3.31 8.46
CA ILE A 76 -10.69 -4.65 7.97
C ILE A 76 -10.31 -5.69 9.03
N LYS A 77 -11.32 -6.23 9.70
CA LYS A 77 -11.13 -7.27 10.73
C LYS A 77 -11.13 -8.66 10.10
N MET A 78 -10.01 -9.37 10.23
CA MET A 78 -9.86 -10.74 9.73
C MET A 78 -9.12 -11.63 10.72
N GLU A 79 -9.64 -12.84 10.93
CA GLU A 79 -9.07 -13.84 11.83
C GLU A 79 -7.67 -14.30 11.35
N THR A 80 -6.83 -14.79 12.26
CA THR A 80 -5.51 -15.34 11.90
C THR A 80 -5.68 -16.59 11.02
N GLY A 81 -4.77 -16.78 10.06
CA GLY A 81 -4.83 -17.91 9.13
C GLY A 81 -5.82 -17.75 7.95
N THR A 82 -6.57 -16.65 7.87
CA THR A 82 -7.56 -16.43 6.78
C THR A 82 -7.00 -15.80 5.50
N GLY A 83 -5.69 -15.53 5.45
CA GLY A 83 -5.01 -15.01 4.26
C GLY A 83 -4.96 -13.49 4.15
N LYS A 84 -4.83 -12.76 5.26
CA LYS A 84 -4.67 -11.30 5.28
C LYS A 84 -3.61 -10.77 4.29
N THR A 85 -2.48 -11.46 4.17
CA THR A 85 -1.40 -11.07 3.24
C THR A 85 -1.85 -11.14 1.79
N TYR A 86 -2.59 -12.19 1.43
CA TYR A 86 -3.18 -12.35 0.11
C TYR A 86 -4.21 -11.25 -0.15
N VAL A 87 -5.10 -10.98 0.82
CA VAL A 87 -6.18 -9.99 0.69
C VAL A 87 -5.64 -8.58 0.47
N HIS A 88 -4.67 -8.11 1.27
CA HIS A 88 -4.12 -6.76 1.03
C HIS A 88 -3.34 -6.68 -0.29
N THR A 89 -2.74 -7.79 -0.75
CA THR A 89 -2.06 -7.85 -2.05
C THR A 89 -3.06 -7.74 -3.20
N GLN A 90 -4.13 -8.54 -3.15
CA GLN A 90 -5.22 -8.48 -4.13
C GLN A 90 -5.91 -7.11 -4.10
N MET A 91 -6.08 -6.50 -2.93
CA MET A 91 -6.63 -5.14 -2.79
C MET A 91 -5.79 -4.12 -3.57
N MET A 92 -4.44 -4.15 -3.45
CA MET A 92 -3.58 -3.22 -4.21
C MET A 92 -3.79 -3.39 -5.73
N TYR A 93 -3.88 -4.63 -6.22
CA TYR A 93 -4.18 -4.92 -7.62
C TYR A 93 -5.56 -4.41 -8.06
N GLU A 94 -6.57 -4.61 -7.21
CA GLU A 94 -7.94 -4.20 -7.50
C GLU A 94 -8.08 -2.67 -7.55
N LEU A 95 -7.49 -1.98 -6.58
CA LEU A 95 -7.48 -0.52 -6.52
C LEU A 95 -6.69 0.08 -7.69
N HIS A 96 -5.58 -0.56 -8.07
CA HIS A 96 -4.83 -0.17 -9.27
C HIS A 96 -5.68 -0.31 -10.54
N LYS A 97 -6.29 -1.48 -10.74
CA LYS A 97 -7.09 -1.78 -11.93
C LYS A 97 -8.30 -0.86 -12.07
N LYS A 98 -9.00 -0.57 -10.98
CA LYS A 98 -10.25 0.21 -11.02
C LYS A 98 -10.04 1.72 -10.94
N TYR A 99 -9.06 2.16 -10.16
CA TYR A 99 -8.91 3.57 -9.78
C TYR A 99 -7.55 4.17 -10.15
N GLY A 100 -6.65 3.39 -10.76
CA GLY A 100 -5.34 3.87 -11.22
C GLY A 100 -4.34 4.12 -10.09
N ILE A 101 -4.64 3.74 -8.85
CA ILE A 101 -3.71 3.88 -7.72
C ILE A 101 -2.51 2.96 -7.97
N ASN A 102 -1.31 3.51 -8.11
CA ASN A 102 -0.13 2.75 -8.52
C ASN A 102 0.95 2.65 -7.42
N LYS A 103 0.82 3.42 -6.34
CA LYS A 103 1.79 3.46 -5.24
C LYS A 103 1.15 3.13 -3.90
N PHE A 104 1.76 2.21 -3.16
CA PHE A 104 1.30 1.78 -1.85
C PHE A 104 2.46 1.70 -0.85
N ILE A 105 2.17 1.97 0.42
CA ILE A 105 3.12 1.76 1.51
C ILE A 105 2.52 0.72 2.45
N ILE A 106 3.26 -0.36 2.71
CA ILE A 106 2.88 -1.39 3.68
C ILE A 106 3.72 -1.19 4.93
N ALA A 107 3.08 -0.78 6.02
CA ALA A 107 3.72 -0.66 7.33
C ALA A 107 3.47 -1.92 8.17
N VAL A 108 4.53 -2.57 8.65
CA VAL A 108 4.45 -3.80 9.45
C VAL A 108 5.07 -3.64 10.84
N PRO A 109 4.52 -4.29 11.89
CA PRO A 109 4.95 -4.01 13.26
C PRO A 109 6.29 -4.67 13.64
N SER A 110 6.67 -5.78 12.99
CA SER A 110 7.89 -6.55 13.33
C SER A 110 8.74 -6.89 12.12
N LEU A 111 10.02 -7.18 12.36
CA LEU A 111 10.96 -7.61 11.31
C LEU A 111 10.59 -8.99 10.74
N ALA A 112 10.04 -9.89 11.56
CA ALA A 112 9.59 -11.21 11.12
C ALA A 112 8.41 -11.09 10.14
N ILE A 113 7.44 -10.22 10.43
CA ILE A 113 6.32 -9.94 9.51
C ILE A 113 6.85 -9.26 8.25
N LYS A 114 7.81 -8.32 8.37
CA LYS A 114 8.47 -7.71 7.21
C LYS A 114 9.11 -8.74 6.28
N ALA A 115 9.88 -9.67 6.84
CA ALA A 115 10.53 -10.72 6.06
C ALA A 115 9.51 -11.65 5.37
N GLY A 116 8.44 -12.04 6.09
CA GLY A 116 7.38 -12.87 5.53
C GLY A 116 6.60 -12.17 4.40
N THR A 117 6.23 -10.90 4.59
CA THR A 117 5.56 -10.09 3.56
C THR A 117 6.46 -9.85 2.36
N ALA A 118 7.75 -9.53 2.58
CA ALA A 118 8.72 -9.37 1.50
C ALA A 118 8.85 -10.65 0.67
N HIS A 119 9.05 -11.80 1.33
CA HIS A 119 9.18 -13.08 0.67
C HIS A 119 7.94 -13.39 -0.18
N PHE A 120 6.74 -13.18 0.37
CA PHE A 120 5.48 -13.39 -0.36
C PHE A 120 5.36 -12.49 -1.60
N LEU A 121 5.64 -11.18 -1.47
CA LEU A 121 5.52 -10.23 -2.59
C LEU A 121 6.59 -10.42 -3.68
N GLN A 122 7.75 -10.96 -3.31
CA GLN A 122 8.88 -11.20 -4.23
C GLN A 122 8.83 -12.57 -4.91
N ASP A 123 8.01 -13.50 -4.39
CA ASP A 123 7.89 -14.85 -4.92
C ASP A 123 7.32 -14.84 -6.36
N GLU A 124 8.03 -15.49 -7.28
CA GLU A 124 7.69 -15.53 -8.70
C GLU A 124 6.36 -16.25 -8.97
N TYR A 125 6.00 -17.25 -8.16
CA TYR A 125 4.70 -17.91 -8.27
C TYR A 125 3.58 -16.95 -7.87
N VAL A 126 3.78 -16.15 -6.81
CA VAL A 126 2.81 -15.12 -6.38
C VAL A 126 2.64 -14.06 -7.46
N LYS A 127 3.73 -13.57 -8.06
CA LYS A 127 3.67 -12.59 -9.16
C LYS A 127 2.86 -13.13 -10.35
N ARG A 128 3.19 -14.32 -10.84
CA ARG A 128 2.49 -14.99 -11.95
C ARG A 128 1.02 -15.26 -11.63
N HIS A 129 0.73 -15.62 -10.39
CA HIS A 129 -0.65 -15.82 -9.94
C HIS A 129 -1.47 -14.53 -10.12
N PHE A 130 -0.96 -13.38 -9.67
CA PHE A 130 -1.71 -12.13 -9.83
C PHE A 130 -1.71 -11.61 -11.27
N SER A 131 -0.57 -11.67 -11.98
CA SER A 131 -0.46 -11.17 -13.35
C SER A 131 -1.33 -11.99 -14.32
N ASP A 132 -1.21 -13.31 -14.29
CA ASP A 132 -1.72 -14.18 -15.35
C ASP A 132 -3.00 -14.88 -14.90
N VAL A 133 -2.94 -15.54 -13.74
CA VAL A 133 -4.05 -16.39 -13.27
C VAL A 133 -5.24 -15.53 -12.86
N CYS A 134 -5.02 -14.50 -12.04
CA CYS A 134 -6.04 -13.52 -11.67
C CYS A 134 -6.34 -12.51 -12.79
N GLY A 135 -5.50 -12.43 -13.81
CA GLY A 135 -5.73 -11.59 -15.00
C GLY A 135 -5.58 -10.09 -14.74
N TYR A 136 -4.77 -9.68 -13.75
CA TYR A 136 -4.46 -8.27 -13.56
C TYR A 136 -3.46 -7.75 -14.60
N GLY A 137 -2.65 -8.63 -15.21
CA GLY A 137 -1.67 -8.30 -16.24
C GLY A 137 -0.67 -7.22 -15.80
N THR A 138 -0.39 -7.16 -14.50
CA THR A 138 0.35 -6.12 -13.78
C THR A 138 1.24 -6.80 -12.74
N GLU A 139 2.41 -6.23 -12.44
CA GLU A 139 3.35 -6.75 -11.45
C GLU A 139 3.61 -5.76 -10.31
N ILE A 140 3.78 -6.27 -9.09
CA ILE A 140 4.22 -5.48 -7.95
C ILE A 140 5.76 -5.39 -7.94
N GLU A 141 6.27 -4.17 -7.93
CA GLU A 141 7.67 -3.85 -7.67
C GLU A 141 7.81 -3.40 -6.21
N VAL A 142 8.31 -4.30 -5.36
CA VAL A 142 8.44 -4.07 -3.92
C VAL A 142 9.83 -3.58 -3.55
N GLY A 143 9.90 -2.38 -2.99
CA GLY A 143 11.06 -1.83 -2.29
C GLY A 143 11.00 -2.17 -0.79
N VAL A 144 11.90 -3.01 -0.31
CA VAL A 144 11.98 -3.36 1.12
C VAL A 144 12.90 -2.37 1.83
N LEU A 145 12.33 -1.53 2.70
CA LEU A 145 13.12 -0.57 3.45
C LEU A 145 13.86 -1.26 4.60
N GLU A 146 15.18 -1.18 4.52
CA GLU A 146 16.08 -1.65 5.57
C GLU A 146 16.63 -0.48 6.38
N SER A 147 16.94 -0.76 7.65
CA SER A 147 17.71 0.19 8.46
C SER A 147 19.10 0.38 7.83
N PRO A 148 19.63 1.61 7.78
CA PRO A 148 20.94 1.86 7.22
C PRO A 148 22.00 1.06 7.99
N LYS A 149 22.85 0.35 7.25
CA LYS A 149 24.12 -0.15 7.79
C LYS A 149 25.05 1.05 7.98
N SER A 150 25.93 0.99 8.97
CA SER A 150 26.72 2.11 9.53
C SER A 150 27.19 3.20 8.54
N ARG A 151 27.29 4.45 9.03
CA ARG A 151 27.82 5.59 8.27
C ARG A 151 29.21 5.29 7.73
N LYS A 152 29.36 5.16 6.40
CA LYS A 152 30.66 5.24 5.73
C LYS A 152 30.97 6.70 5.40
N ASN A 153 32.11 7.20 5.86
CA ASN A 153 32.70 8.49 5.46
C ASN A 153 31.90 9.75 5.84
N GLY A 154 31.07 9.72 6.88
CA GLY A 154 30.39 10.91 7.42
C GLY A 154 29.24 11.49 6.58
N ARG A 155 29.06 11.03 5.33
CA ARG A 155 27.95 11.42 4.44
C ARG A 155 26.66 10.74 4.82
N THR A 156 25.53 11.41 4.59
CA THR A 156 24.20 10.86 4.82
C THR A 156 23.45 10.76 3.49
N TYR A 157 23.32 9.53 3.00
CA TYR A 157 22.62 9.24 1.76
C TYR A 157 21.13 9.01 1.99
N PHE A 158 20.30 9.63 1.15
CA PHE A 158 18.86 9.36 1.12
C PHE A 158 18.63 7.89 0.76
N PRO A 159 17.65 7.21 1.40
CA PRO A 159 17.45 5.78 1.18
C PRO A 159 17.08 5.51 -0.29
N SER A 160 17.93 4.77 -1.00
CA SER A 160 17.74 4.51 -2.44
C SER A 160 16.38 3.86 -2.73
N VAL A 161 15.94 2.94 -1.86
CA VAL A 161 14.64 2.27 -1.96
C VAL A 161 13.47 3.27 -1.91
N VAL A 162 13.60 4.34 -1.12
CA VAL A 162 12.58 5.41 -1.08
C VAL A 162 12.67 6.24 -2.34
N SER A 163 13.87 6.57 -2.82
CA SER A 163 14.04 7.28 -4.10
C SER A 163 13.44 6.50 -5.29
N ASP A 164 13.66 5.20 -5.34
CA ASP A 164 13.15 4.32 -6.39
C ASP A 164 11.62 4.23 -6.33
N PHE A 165 11.06 4.09 -5.12
CA PHE A 165 9.61 4.13 -4.90
C PHE A 165 8.99 5.47 -5.34
N VAL A 166 9.62 6.60 -4.99
CA VAL A 166 9.19 7.94 -5.41
C VAL A 166 9.28 8.05 -6.92
N ARG A 167 10.38 7.62 -7.56
CA ARG A 167 10.56 7.74 -9.02
C ARG A 167 9.72 6.76 -9.85
N GLY A 168 9.12 5.73 -9.23
CA GLY A 168 8.19 4.83 -9.90
C GLY A 168 7.07 5.61 -10.61
N SER A 169 6.88 5.37 -11.91
CA SER A 169 5.99 6.21 -12.73
C SER A 169 4.57 5.68 -12.79
N SER A 170 3.58 6.55 -12.57
CA SER A 170 2.14 6.29 -12.78
C SER A 170 1.77 6.09 -14.25
N GLN A 171 2.66 6.46 -15.18
CA GLN A 171 2.49 6.16 -16.60
C GLN A 171 2.74 4.69 -16.93
N ASN A 172 3.47 3.95 -16.07
CA ASN A 172 3.65 2.52 -16.24
C ASN A 172 2.49 1.74 -15.61
N THR A 173 1.41 1.59 -16.36
CA THR A 173 0.20 0.88 -15.91
C THR A 173 0.38 -0.64 -15.79
N LYS A 174 1.58 -1.16 -16.05
CA LYS A 174 1.94 -2.57 -15.86
C LYS A 174 2.66 -2.82 -14.54
N LYS A 175 2.90 -1.76 -13.75
CA LYS A 175 3.59 -1.83 -12.47
C LYS A 175 2.81 -1.17 -11.35
N ILE A 176 2.86 -1.82 -10.19
CA ILE A 176 2.44 -1.26 -8.90
C ILE A 176 3.69 -1.13 -8.04
N HIS A 177 3.98 0.06 -7.55
CA HIS A 177 5.13 0.33 -6.69
C HIS A 177 4.72 0.19 -5.23
N VAL A 178 5.43 -0.66 -4.48
CA VAL A 178 5.12 -0.91 -3.07
C VAL A 178 6.35 -0.66 -2.21
N LEU A 179 6.24 0.23 -1.22
CA LEU A 179 7.27 0.41 -0.19
C LEU A 179 6.89 -0.39 1.05
N LEU A 180 7.68 -1.40 1.39
CA LEU A 180 7.50 -2.19 2.61
C LEU A 180 8.39 -1.65 3.74
N VAL A 181 7.78 -1.17 4.82
CA VAL A 181 8.46 -0.49 5.93
C VAL A 181 8.11 -1.11 7.27
N ASN A 182 9.09 -1.22 8.16
CA ASN A 182 8.81 -1.53 9.55
C ASN A 182 8.33 -0.25 10.28
N MET A 183 7.25 -0.35 11.06
CA MET A 183 6.65 0.80 11.76
C MET A 183 7.63 1.56 12.66
N GLN A 184 8.67 0.91 13.20
CA GLN A 184 9.68 1.59 14.03
C GLN A 184 10.48 2.64 13.24
N LEU A 185 10.60 2.49 11.92
CA LEU A 185 11.29 3.45 11.05
C LEU A 185 10.44 4.70 10.74
N LEU A 186 9.12 4.61 10.93
CA LEU A 186 8.18 5.74 10.79
C LEU A 186 8.11 6.61 12.05
N ALA A 187 8.68 6.14 13.17
CA ALA A 187 8.70 6.92 14.39
C ALA A 187 9.58 8.17 14.22
N VAL A 188 9.01 9.35 14.49
CA VAL A 188 9.75 10.62 14.47
C VAL A 188 10.80 10.60 15.59
N ARG A 189 12.08 10.57 15.20
CA ARG A 189 13.20 10.58 16.12
C ARG A 189 14.31 11.46 15.56
N LYS A 190 15.11 12.05 16.46
CA LYS A 190 16.30 12.81 16.05
C LYS A 190 17.22 11.90 15.23
N ASN A 191 17.57 12.32 14.02
CA ASN A 191 18.38 11.57 13.05
C ASN A 191 17.75 10.24 12.59
N GLY A 192 16.44 10.06 12.74
CA GLY A 192 15.72 8.90 12.19
C GLY A 192 15.81 8.86 10.67
N LEU A 193 15.87 7.65 10.11
CA LEU A 193 16.02 7.44 8.65
C LEU A 193 14.95 8.20 7.86
N LEU A 194 13.69 8.12 8.26
CA LEU A 194 12.62 8.75 7.49
C LEU A 194 12.31 10.18 7.96
N SER A 195 12.63 10.52 9.22
CA SER A 195 12.25 11.79 9.83
C SER A 195 13.31 12.90 9.77
N ARG A 196 14.48 12.63 9.18
CA ARG A 196 15.56 13.61 9.02
C ARG A 196 15.47 14.35 7.69
N ASP A 197 15.98 15.57 7.66
CA ASP A 197 15.94 16.53 6.55
C ASP A 197 17.34 16.99 6.10
N ASP A 198 18.40 16.46 6.70
CA ASP A 198 19.81 16.78 6.46
C ASP A 198 20.47 15.83 5.43
N TYR A 199 19.70 15.32 4.46
CA TYR A 199 20.22 14.47 3.40
C TYR A 199 20.98 15.29 2.35
N ASP A 200 22.14 14.78 1.92
CA ASP A 200 22.98 15.44 0.92
C ASP A 200 22.30 15.53 -0.47
N TYR A 201 21.38 14.59 -0.78
CA TYR A 201 20.61 14.51 -2.02
C TYR A 201 19.20 14.02 -1.72
N GLY A 202 18.18 14.52 -2.43
CA GLY A 202 16.78 14.09 -2.31
C GLY A 202 16.27 13.33 -3.53
N ALA A 203 14.98 12.96 -3.52
CA ALA A 203 14.26 12.40 -4.67
C ALA A 203 13.21 13.41 -5.14
N GLU A 204 13.22 13.83 -6.41
CA GLU A 204 12.24 14.77 -6.99
C GLU A 204 11.99 16.05 -6.16
N GLY A 205 13.05 16.62 -5.57
CA GLY A 205 12.96 17.81 -4.71
C GLY A 205 12.55 17.52 -3.26
N PHE A 206 12.28 16.26 -2.91
CA PHE A 206 12.00 15.81 -1.55
C PHE A 206 13.29 15.41 -0.83
N TYR A 207 13.67 16.20 0.17
CA TYR A 207 14.83 15.94 1.03
C TYR A 207 14.45 15.35 2.39
N ARG A 208 13.16 15.17 2.63
CA ARG A 208 12.61 14.57 3.84
C ARG A 208 11.69 13.40 3.45
N PRO A 209 12.08 12.15 3.73
CA PRO A 209 11.30 10.97 3.34
C PRO A 209 9.91 10.85 3.99
N PHE A 210 9.69 11.45 5.17
CA PHE A 210 8.44 11.43 5.95
C PHE A 210 8.21 12.75 6.70
#